data_AF-A0A0G1T0E2-F1
#
_entry.id   AF-A0A0G1T0E2-F1
#
_cell.length_a   1.000
_cell.length_b   1.000
_cell.length_c   1.000
_cell.angle_alpha   90.00
_cell.angle_beta   90.00
_cell.angle_gamma   90.00
#
_symmetry.space_group_name_H-M   'P 1'
#
loop_
_entity.id
_entity.type
_entity.pdbx_description
1 polymer ?
#
loop_
_entity_poly.entity_id
_entity_poly.type
_entity_poly.pdbx_seq_one_letter_code
_entity_poly.pdbx_strand_id
1 'polypeptide(L)'
;MVAPTELSIIDTNGKQVSKQVLPTQALEQKVKPTLVHQVVVAYEANRRAGTAHTKTRAEVSGGGRKPWRQKGTGRARHGSIRSPLWVGGGVTFGPRSSRNYQQKINKSVKEQALKMVVADRLKRGKVTVCQSYPSELKTKVIASWLKKLNLDGRKLLVVLDDAERGQVRAWKNLPNVELMALRHVNPYDLVKKSHWFMSEAVLKNLLSKLFKS
;
A
#
# COMPACT_ATOMS: atom_id res chain seq x y z
N MET A 1 -26.53 -8.73 -3.24
CA MET A 1 -25.79 -9.93 -2.78
C MET A 1 -25.79 -9.89 -1.27
N VAL A 2 -26.43 -10.87 -0.62
CA VAL A 2 -26.45 -10.99 0.84
C VAL A 2 -25.03 -11.24 1.31
N ALA A 3 -24.54 -10.48 2.28
CA ALA A 3 -23.21 -10.67 2.83
C ALA A 3 -23.15 -12.04 3.52
N PRO A 4 -22.10 -12.85 3.30
CA PRO A 4 -21.96 -14.13 4.00
C PRO A 4 -21.82 -13.87 5.51
N THR A 5 -22.72 -14.47 6.30
CA THR A 5 -22.68 -14.43 7.77
C THR A 5 -21.53 -15.29 8.33
N GLU A 6 -21.06 -16.26 7.55
CA GLU A 6 -20.08 -17.26 7.94
C GLU A 6 -18.99 -17.39 6.86
N LEU A 7 -17.74 -17.58 7.29
CA LEU A 7 -16.62 -17.94 6.42
C LEU A 7 -16.26 -19.41 6.60
N SER A 8 -16.12 -20.13 5.49
CA SER A 8 -15.61 -21.50 5.48
C SER A 8 -14.11 -21.53 5.78
N ILE A 9 -13.71 -22.31 6.77
CA ILE A 9 -12.31 -22.64 7.03
C ILE A 9 -11.97 -23.89 6.22
N ILE A 10 -10.93 -23.80 5.41
CA ILE A 10 -10.44 -24.89 4.57
C ILE A 10 -9.27 -25.62 5.24
N ASP A 11 -9.23 -26.93 5.03
CA ASP A 11 -8.06 -27.75 5.33
C ASP A 11 -6.98 -27.58 4.25
N THR A 12 -5.80 -28.13 4.52
CA THR A 12 -4.72 -28.40 3.57
C THR A 12 -5.19 -29.12 2.29
N ASN A 13 -6.26 -29.91 2.35
CA ASN A 13 -6.83 -30.57 1.17
C ASN A 13 -7.90 -29.75 0.42
N GLY A 14 -8.19 -28.53 0.87
CA GLY A 14 -9.23 -27.68 0.29
C GLY A 14 -10.67 -28.09 0.66
N LYS A 15 -10.83 -29.07 1.54
CA LYS A 15 -12.13 -29.45 2.11
C LYS A 15 -12.52 -28.47 3.22
N GLN A 16 -13.80 -28.17 3.32
CA GLN A 16 -14.35 -27.34 4.40
C GLN A 16 -14.37 -28.14 5.70
N VAL A 17 -13.72 -27.62 6.75
CA VAL A 17 -13.63 -28.27 8.06
C VAL A 17 -14.62 -27.65 9.03
N SER A 18 -14.64 -26.33 9.10
CA SER A 18 -15.43 -25.57 10.05
C SER A 18 -15.89 -24.25 9.46
N LYS A 19 -16.77 -23.55 10.18
CA LYS A 19 -17.26 -22.23 9.81
C LYS A 19 -16.91 -21.24 10.92
N GLN A 20 -16.37 -20.09 10.53
CA GLN A 20 -16.14 -18.96 11.42
C GLN A 20 -17.29 -17.97 11.26
N VAL A 21 -18.02 -17.71 12.36
CA VAL A 21 -19.04 -16.65 12.39
C VAL A 21 -18.37 -15.29 12.35
N LEU A 22 -18.85 -14.42 11.46
CA LEU A 22 -18.35 -13.05 11.34
C LEU A 22 -19.08 -12.10 12.30
N PRO A 23 -18.39 -11.12 12.90
CA PRO A 23 -19.04 -10.16 13.78
C PRO A 23 -20.02 -9.28 12.99
N THR A 24 -21.24 -9.10 13.54
CA THR A 24 -22.32 -8.32 12.92
C THR A 24 -21.87 -6.89 12.57
N GLN A 25 -21.04 -6.28 13.43
CA GLN A 25 -20.45 -4.95 13.16
C GLN A 25 -19.69 -4.88 11.83
N ALA A 26 -18.96 -5.94 11.46
CA ALA A 26 -18.24 -5.99 10.18
C ALA A 26 -19.20 -6.13 8.99
N LEU A 27 -20.31 -6.83 9.19
CA LEU A 27 -21.35 -7.06 8.17
C LEU A 27 -22.24 -5.82 7.98
N GLU A 28 -22.45 -5.01 9.00
CA GLU A 28 -23.26 -3.79 8.94
C GLU A 28 -22.47 -2.57 8.46
N GLN A 29 -21.13 -2.61 8.56
CA GLN A 29 -20.28 -1.49 8.17
C GLN A 29 -20.53 -1.09 6.70
N LYS A 30 -21.06 0.12 6.51
CA LYS A 30 -21.23 0.71 5.17
C LYS A 30 -19.87 1.19 4.66
N VAL A 31 -19.50 0.73 3.47
CA VAL A 31 -18.25 1.09 2.80
C VAL A 31 -18.44 2.47 2.16
N LYS A 32 -17.58 3.43 2.52
CA LYS A 32 -17.51 4.75 1.89
C LYS A 32 -16.23 4.83 1.03
N PRO A 33 -16.32 4.67 -0.31
CA PRO A 33 -15.14 4.65 -1.17
C PRO A 33 -14.29 5.92 -1.09
N THR A 34 -14.94 7.08 -0.91
CA THR A 34 -14.27 8.39 -0.80
C THR A 34 -13.32 8.46 0.40
N LEU A 35 -13.74 7.93 1.55
CA LEU A 35 -12.93 7.89 2.77
C LEU A 35 -11.73 6.96 2.60
N VAL A 36 -11.94 5.77 2.01
CA VAL A 36 -10.86 4.83 1.71
C VAL A 36 -9.86 5.46 0.73
N HIS A 37 -10.34 6.09 -0.33
CA HIS A 37 -9.52 6.78 -1.32
C HIS A 37 -8.67 7.89 -0.67
N GLN A 38 -9.25 8.71 0.20
CA GLN A 38 -8.52 9.76 0.91
C GLN A 38 -7.36 9.19 1.75
N VAL A 39 -7.61 8.07 2.45
CA VAL A 39 -6.56 7.40 3.26
C VAL A 39 -5.47 6.80 2.39
N VAL A 40 -5.83 6.20 1.26
CA VAL A 40 -4.90 5.64 0.28
C VAL A 40 -4.01 6.74 -0.33
N VAL A 41 -4.61 7.83 -0.81
CA VAL A 41 -3.87 8.96 -1.41
C VAL A 41 -2.90 9.59 -0.41
N ALA A 42 -3.32 9.78 0.84
CA ALA A 42 -2.41 10.31 1.85
C ALA A 42 -1.29 9.32 2.18
N TYR A 43 -1.56 8.02 2.20
CA TYR A 43 -0.51 7.01 2.37
C TYR A 43 0.52 7.10 1.24
N GLU A 44 0.08 7.19 -0.01
CA GLU A 44 0.96 7.35 -1.17
C GLU A 44 1.75 8.67 -1.13
N ALA A 45 1.11 9.77 -0.74
CA ALA A 45 1.75 11.07 -0.58
C ALA A 45 2.85 11.03 0.49
N ASN A 46 2.57 10.39 1.63
CA ASN A 46 3.52 10.21 2.74
C ASN A 46 4.71 9.30 2.38
N ARG A 47 4.56 8.40 1.40
CA ARG A 47 5.62 7.50 0.93
C ARG A 47 6.60 8.19 -0.02
N ARG A 48 6.28 9.37 -0.54
CA ARG A 48 7.15 10.10 -1.50
C ARG A 48 8.42 10.61 -0.82
N ALA A 49 9.57 10.32 -1.41
CA ALA A 49 10.87 10.75 -0.90
C ALA A 49 11.19 12.23 -1.14
N GLY A 50 10.59 12.87 -2.17
CA GLY A 50 10.77 14.30 -2.44
C GLY A 50 12.18 14.70 -2.90
N THR A 51 12.94 13.81 -3.56
CA THR A 51 14.34 14.04 -3.95
C THR A 51 14.52 14.94 -5.19
N ALA A 52 13.44 15.34 -5.86
CA ALA A 52 13.51 16.18 -7.05
C ALA A 52 13.99 17.59 -6.70
N HIS A 53 15.12 18.01 -7.27
CA HIS A 53 15.70 19.33 -7.04
C HIS A 53 16.32 19.89 -8.31
N THR A 54 15.87 21.06 -8.73
CA THR A 54 16.52 21.86 -9.78
C THR A 54 17.29 23.02 -9.19
N LYS A 55 18.43 23.36 -9.81
CA LYS A 55 19.21 24.54 -9.44
C LYS A 55 18.47 25.82 -9.82
N THR A 56 18.27 26.70 -8.85
CA THR A 56 17.78 28.06 -9.09
C THR A 56 18.91 28.93 -9.66
N ARG A 57 18.59 30.14 -10.16
CA ARG A 57 19.61 31.09 -10.63
C ARG A 57 20.71 31.40 -9.60
N ALA A 58 20.39 31.27 -8.31
CA ALA A 58 21.32 31.53 -7.21
C ALA A 58 22.31 30.37 -7.00
N GLU A 59 21.89 29.14 -7.29
CA GLU A 59 22.66 27.90 -7.08
C GLU A 59 23.47 27.47 -8.30
N VAL A 60 23.16 28.02 -9.48
CA VAL A 60 23.95 27.80 -10.68
C VAL A 60 25.31 28.49 -10.54
N SER A 61 26.38 27.76 -10.88
CA SER A 61 27.74 28.28 -10.93
C SER A 61 27.89 29.32 -12.04
N GLY A 62 28.45 30.48 -11.73
CA GLY A 62 28.73 31.53 -12.71
C GLY A 62 28.93 32.88 -12.04
N GLY A 63 29.59 33.80 -12.74
CA GLY A 63 29.89 35.14 -12.23
C GLY A 63 28.63 35.97 -11.94
N GLY A 64 28.70 36.80 -10.89
CA GLY A 64 27.71 37.85 -10.61
C GLY A 64 27.87 39.10 -11.48
N ARG A 65 28.94 39.17 -12.28
CA ARG A 65 29.24 40.30 -13.16
C ARG A 65 28.21 40.38 -14.29
N LYS A 66 27.74 41.59 -14.54
CA LYS A 66 26.83 41.87 -15.65
C LYS A 66 27.50 41.56 -16.98
N PRO A 67 26.84 40.83 -17.91
CA PRO A 67 27.44 40.43 -19.18
C PRO A 67 27.89 41.62 -20.06
N TRP A 68 27.10 42.69 -20.08
CA TRP A 68 27.43 43.93 -20.79
C TRP A 68 26.74 45.16 -20.20
N ARG A 69 27.18 46.36 -20.64
CA ARG A 69 26.62 47.66 -20.26
C ARG A 69 25.12 47.79 -20.60
N GLN A 70 24.38 48.63 -19.87
CA GLN A 70 22.91 48.73 -19.95
C GLN A 70 22.38 49.16 -21.34
N LYS A 71 23.19 49.90 -22.12
CA LYS A 71 22.85 50.46 -23.43
C LYS A 71 24.10 50.52 -24.32
N GLY A 72 23.91 50.70 -25.63
CA GLY A 72 25.01 50.91 -26.59
C GLY A 72 25.73 49.63 -27.06
N THR A 73 25.08 48.46 -26.97
CA THR A 73 25.67 47.18 -27.43
C THR A 73 24.90 46.52 -28.59
N GLY A 74 23.76 47.07 -29.01
CA GLY A 74 22.90 46.47 -30.05
C GLY A 74 22.24 45.14 -29.65
N ARG A 75 22.43 44.68 -28.41
CA ARG A 75 21.90 43.41 -27.89
C ARG A 75 20.74 43.64 -26.91
N ALA A 76 19.92 42.61 -26.69
CA ALA A 76 18.92 42.59 -25.62
C ALA A 76 19.57 42.88 -24.25
N ARG A 77 18.78 43.34 -23.27
CA ARG A 77 19.31 43.68 -21.94
C ARG A 77 19.37 42.45 -21.05
N HIS A 78 20.53 42.17 -20.45
CA HIS A 78 20.68 41.09 -19.48
C HIS A 78 21.43 41.53 -18.22
N GLY A 79 20.99 40.99 -17.09
CA GLY A 79 21.59 41.25 -15.78
C GLY A 79 22.66 40.22 -15.38
N SER A 80 22.49 38.95 -15.74
CA SER A 80 23.40 37.86 -15.39
C SER A 80 23.29 36.71 -16.39
N ILE A 81 24.41 36.00 -16.62
CA ILE A 81 24.46 34.77 -17.40
C ILE A 81 23.75 33.58 -16.72
N ARG A 82 23.51 33.64 -15.41
CA ARG A 82 22.82 32.59 -14.64
C ARG A 82 21.29 32.62 -14.79
N SER A 83 20.78 33.53 -15.62
CA SER A 83 19.36 33.70 -15.87
C SER A 83 18.77 32.46 -16.53
N PRO A 84 17.54 32.05 -16.18
CA PRO A 84 16.84 30.90 -16.79
C PRO A 84 16.64 31.00 -18.30
N LEU A 85 16.73 32.21 -18.86
CA LEU A 85 16.62 32.44 -20.31
C LEU A 85 17.87 31.97 -21.07
N TRP A 86 18.99 31.76 -20.38
CA TRP A 86 20.26 31.34 -20.98
C TRP A 86 20.42 29.82 -20.90
N VAL A 87 21.09 29.26 -21.91
CA VAL A 87 21.53 27.86 -21.87
C VAL A 87 22.52 27.69 -20.72
N GLY A 88 22.28 26.70 -19.86
CA GLY A 88 23.05 26.49 -18.63
C GLY A 88 22.65 27.40 -17.45
N GLY A 89 21.63 28.25 -17.62
CA GLY A 89 21.03 29.03 -16.55
C GLY A 89 20.21 28.21 -15.55
N GLY A 90 19.73 28.85 -14.48
CA GLY A 90 18.89 28.18 -13.48
C GLY A 90 17.49 27.83 -14.01
N VAL A 91 16.78 26.91 -13.36
CA VAL A 91 15.39 26.58 -13.72
C VAL A 91 14.41 27.46 -12.94
N THR A 92 13.42 28.04 -13.64
CA THR A 92 12.37 28.85 -13.01
C THR A 92 11.20 27.96 -12.62
N PHE A 93 10.70 28.12 -11.38
CA PHE A 93 9.60 27.32 -10.83
C PHE A 93 9.81 25.80 -10.91
N GLY A 94 11.07 25.36 -10.94
CA GLY A 94 11.41 23.94 -10.93
C GLY A 94 11.23 23.31 -9.53
N PRO A 95 11.23 21.97 -9.45
CA PRO A 95 11.03 21.25 -8.19
C PRO A 95 12.16 21.55 -7.19
N ARG A 96 11.79 21.53 -5.91
CA ARG A 96 12.70 21.73 -4.77
C ARG A 96 12.67 20.50 -3.87
N SER A 97 13.85 20.07 -3.42
CA SER A 97 14.02 18.97 -2.46
C SER A 97 13.38 19.27 -1.10
N SER A 98 13.12 20.54 -0.78
CA SER A 98 12.44 20.95 0.44
C SER A 98 10.92 20.70 0.42
N ARG A 99 10.36 20.19 -0.69
CA ARG A 99 8.92 20.00 -0.81
C ARG A 99 8.44 18.84 0.06
N ASN A 100 7.66 19.15 1.08
CA ASN A 100 7.00 18.16 1.93
C ASN A 100 5.67 17.70 1.31
N TYR A 101 5.55 16.40 1.03
CA TYR A 101 4.33 15.77 0.50
C TYR A 101 3.44 15.18 1.59
N GLN A 102 3.81 15.32 2.88
CA GLN A 102 3.09 14.70 3.97
C GLN A 102 1.65 15.22 4.07
N GLN A 103 0.72 14.27 4.16
CA GLN A 103 -0.69 14.53 4.38
C GLN A 103 -1.11 13.93 5.72
N LYS A 104 -1.53 14.79 6.64
CA LYS A 104 -2.02 14.39 7.96
C LYS A 104 -3.42 13.78 7.82
N ILE A 105 -3.62 12.61 8.44
CA ILE A 105 -4.93 11.99 8.61
C ILE A 105 -5.10 11.59 10.07
N ASN A 106 -6.30 11.85 10.59
CA ASN A 106 -6.71 11.48 11.94
C ASN A 106 -6.67 9.95 12.14
N LYS A 107 -6.25 9.50 13.33
CA LYS A 107 -6.16 8.07 13.66
C LYS A 107 -7.51 7.36 13.48
N SER A 108 -8.60 7.98 13.95
CA SER A 108 -9.97 7.47 13.80
C SER A 108 -10.38 7.23 12.34
N VAL A 109 -10.01 8.13 11.44
CA VAL A 109 -10.31 8.01 10.00
C VAL A 109 -9.52 6.84 9.39
N LYS A 110 -8.25 6.65 9.78
CA LYS A 110 -7.45 5.50 9.32
C LYS A 110 -8.04 4.17 9.79
N GLU A 111 -8.45 4.10 11.05
CA GLU A 111 -9.10 2.91 11.63
C GLU A 111 -10.44 2.63 10.95
N GLN A 112 -11.25 3.66 10.72
CA GLN A 112 -12.52 3.53 10.03
C GLN A 112 -12.34 3.03 8.59
N ALA A 113 -11.35 3.57 7.86
CA ALA A 113 -11.00 3.09 6.52
C ALA A 113 -10.61 1.61 6.54
N LEU A 114 -9.81 1.21 7.54
CA LEU A 114 -9.39 -0.17 7.70
C LEU A 114 -10.58 -1.11 7.94
N LYS A 115 -11.50 -0.75 8.86
CA LYS A 115 -12.74 -1.50 9.11
C LYS A 115 -13.59 -1.62 7.84
N MET A 116 -13.72 -0.54 7.07
CA MET A 116 -14.48 -0.55 5.80
C MET A 116 -13.87 -1.47 4.75
N VAL A 117 -12.54 -1.47 4.59
CA VAL A 117 -11.86 -2.32 3.61
C VAL A 117 -11.98 -3.79 3.99
N VAL A 118 -11.81 -4.12 5.28
CA VAL A 118 -11.99 -5.49 5.78
C VAL A 118 -13.43 -5.95 5.58
N ALA A 119 -14.41 -5.13 5.98
CA ALA A 119 -15.82 -5.41 5.76
C ALA A 119 -16.15 -5.67 4.28
N ASP A 120 -15.66 -4.83 3.36
CA ASP A 120 -15.87 -5.00 1.91
C ASP A 120 -15.35 -6.35 1.40
N ARG A 121 -14.15 -6.77 1.82
CA ARG A 121 -13.57 -8.05 1.38
C ARG A 121 -14.29 -9.26 1.93
N LEU A 122 -14.68 -9.21 3.20
CA LEU A 122 -15.47 -10.26 3.84
C LEU A 122 -16.82 -10.40 3.11
N LYS A 123 -17.51 -9.28 2.84
CA LYS A 123 -18.79 -9.26 2.10
C LYS A 123 -18.69 -9.84 0.70
N ARG A 124 -17.56 -9.61 0.02
CA ARG A 124 -17.32 -10.12 -1.35
C ARG A 124 -16.77 -11.55 -1.39
N GLY A 125 -16.58 -12.21 -0.24
CA GLY A 125 -16.02 -13.56 -0.18
C GLY A 125 -14.59 -13.67 -0.73
N LYS A 126 -13.81 -12.57 -0.70
CA LYS A 126 -12.44 -12.53 -1.23
C LYS A 126 -11.37 -12.83 -0.19
N VAL A 127 -11.74 -13.65 0.79
CA VAL A 127 -10.89 -14.07 1.90
C VAL A 127 -10.95 -15.59 1.98
N THR A 128 -9.80 -16.25 1.91
CA THR A 128 -9.66 -17.68 2.18
C THR A 128 -8.94 -17.86 3.49
N VAL A 129 -9.49 -18.74 4.34
CA VAL A 129 -9.00 -19.00 5.68
C VAL A 129 -8.59 -20.46 5.77
N CYS A 130 -7.33 -20.73 6.12
CA CYS A 130 -6.86 -22.09 6.36
C CYS A 130 -6.81 -22.41 7.86
N GLN A 131 -7.12 -23.66 8.21
CA GLN A 131 -6.92 -24.15 9.58
C GLN A 131 -5.42 -24.26 9.90
N SER A 132 -4.65 -24.83 8.97
CA SER A 132 -3.21 -25.02 9.11
C SER A 132 -2.52 -24.92 7.75
N TYR A 133 -1.24 -24.59 7.79
CA TYR A 133 -0.37 -24.62 6.61
C TYR A 133 0.24 -26.02 6.42
N PRO A 134 0.70 -26.36 5.21
CA PRO A 134 1.47 -27.57 4.98
C PRO A 134 2.67 -27.68 5.93
N SER A 135 2.96 -28.88 6.42
CA SER A 135 4.08 -29.18 7.32
C SER A 135 5.44 -28.85 6.67
N GLU A 136 5.58 -29.12 5.38
CA GLU A 136 6.78 -28.77 4.61
C GLU A 136 6.73 -27.33 4.09
N LEU A 137 7.57 -26.47 4.69
CA LEU A 137 7.70 -25.05 4.35
C LEU A 137 8.59 -24.80 3.12
N LYS A 138 8.30 -25.49 2.01
CA LYS A 138 8.98 -25.31 0.72
C LYS A 138 8.08 -24.58 -0.27
N THR A 139 8.67 -23.69 -1.06
CA THR A 139 7.96 -22.90 -2.09
C THR A 139 7.21 -23.78 -3.08
N LYS A 140 7.80 -24.93 -3.47
CA LYS A 140 7.18 -25.91 -4.38
C LYS A 140 5.91 -26.52 -3.80
N VAL A 141 5.89 -26.79 -2.50
CA VAL A 141 4.74 -27.36 -1.78
C VAL A 141 3.62 -26.33 -1.68
N ILE A 142 3.94 -25.07 -1.35
CA ILE A 142 2.95 -23.98 -1.34
C ILE A 142 2.39 -23.72 -2.74
N ALA A 143 3.23 -23.73 -3.78
CA ALA A 143 2.77 -23.53 -5.16
C ALA A 143 1.81 -24.64 -5.62
N SER A 144 2.11 -25.90 -5.32
CA SER A 144 1.20 -27.01 -5.65
C SER A 144 -0.08 -26.96 -4.82
N TRP A 145 0.01 -26.51 -3.57
CA TRP A 145 -1.16 -26.32 -2.71
C TRP A 145 -2.09 -25.21 -3.21
N LEU A 146 -1.54 -24.05 -3.58
CA LEU A 146 -2.33 -22.95 -4.16
C LEU A 146 -3.05 -23.35 -5.46
N LYS A 147 -2.43 -24.23 -6.26
CA LYS A 147 -3.07 -24.83 -7.45
C LYS A 147 -4.27 -25.67 -7.08
N LYS A 148 -4.15 -26.55 -6.07
CA LYS A 148 -5.27 -27.36 -5.56
C LYS A 148 -6.43 -26.50 -5.07
N LEU A 149 -6.13 -25.33 -4.50
CA LEU A 149 -7.13 -24.38 -4.01
C LEU A 149 -7.71 -23.46 -5.09
N ASN A 150 -7.33 -23.60 -6.36
CA ASN A 150 -7.71 -22.69 -7.45
C ASN A 150 -7.39 -21.20 -7.17
N LEU A 151 -6.33 -20.97 -6.40
CA LEU A 151 -5.81 -19.63 -6.06
C LEU A 151 -4.57 -19.26 -6.88
N ASP A 152 -4.09 -20.17 -7.73
CA ASP A 152 -2.95 -19.90 -8.62
C ASP A 152 -3.25 -18.76 -9.60
N GLY A 153 -2.22 -17.99 -9.96
CA GLY A 153 -2.33 -16.82 -10.84
C GLY A 153 -3.03 -15.60 -10.24
N ARG A 154 -3.73 -15.71 -9.09
CA ARG A 154 -4.40 -14.57 -8.45
C ARG A 154 -3.40 -13.72 -7.68
N LYS A 155 -3.65 -12.40 -7.64
CA LYS A 155 -2.92 -11.46 -6.78
C LYS A 155 -3.33 -11.67 -5.32
N LEU A 156 -2.53 -12.46 -4.60
CA LEU A 156 -2.78 -12.88 -3.23
C LEU A 156 -2.08 -11.94 -2.25
N LEU A 157 -2.77 -11.58 -1.17
CA LEU A 157 -2.15 -11.04 0.04
C LEU A 157 -2.21 -12.11 1.13
N VAL A 158 -1.05 -12.51 1.64
CA VAL A 158 -0.96 -13.44 2.76
C VAL A 158 -0.69 -12.64 4.01
N VAL A 159 -1.62 -12.71 4.97
CA VAL A 159 -1.44 -12.07 6.27
C VAL A 159 -0.96 -13.12 7.26
N LEU A 160 0.19 -12.89 7.86
CA LEU A 160 0.84 -13.78 8.82
C LEU A 160 0.90 -13.13 10.19
N ASP A 161 0.77 -13.93 11.24
CA ASP A 161 1.11 -13.50 12.60
C ASP A 161 2.61 -13.70 12.87
N ASP A 162 3.11 -13.11 13.95
CA ASP A 162 4.51 -13.26 14.35
C ASP A 162 4.86 -14.72 14.75
N ALA A 163 3.88 -15.48 15.24
CA ALA A 163 4.00 -16.92 15.49
C ALA A 163 4.23 -17.73 14.19
N GLU A 164 3.82 -17.20 13.03
CA GLU A 164 3.89 -17.89 11.74
C GLU A 164 5.10 -17.45 10.91
N ARG A 165 6.10 -16.79 11.53
CA ARG A 165 7.25 -16.21 10.81
C ARG A 165 8.03 -17.21 9.96
N GLY A 166 8.03 -18.49 10.32
CA GLY A 166 8.63 -19.57 9.52
C GLY A 166 8.03 -19.69 8.10
N GLN A 167 6.76 -19.31 7.94
CA GLN A 167 6.07 -19.32 6.64
C GLN A 167 6.70 -18.34 5.65
N VAL A 168 7.26 -17.22 6.11
CA VAL A 168 7.76 -16.14 5.24
C VAL A 168 8.70 -16.68 4.15
N ARG A 169 9.58 -17.63 4.48
CA ARG A 169 10.52 -18.23 3.52
C ARG A 169 9.81 -19.02 2.41
N ALA A 170 8.74 -19.72 2.74
CA ALA A 170 7.98 -20.55 1.80
C ALA A 170 7.15 -19.71 0.81
N TRP A 171 6.71 -18.52 1.21
CA TRP A 171 5.82 -17.67 0.41
C TRP A 171 6.52 -16.55 -0.35
N LYS A 172 7.62 -15.98 0.19
CA LYS A 172 8.25 -14.74 -0.31
C LYS A 172 8.70 -14.81 -1.77
N ASN A 173 9.04 -16.00 -2.28
CA ASN A 173 9.54 -16.17 -3.64
C ASN A 173 8.43 -16.36 -4.69
N LEU A 174 7.14 -16.32 -4.30
CA LEU A 174 6.03 -16.47 -5.23
C LEU A 174 5.67 -15.11 -5.86
N PRO A 175 5.62 -14.99 -7.20
CA PRO A 175 5.53 -13.69 -7.88
C PRO A 175 4.20 -12.96 -7.65
N ASN A 176 3.09 -13.69 -7.51
CA ASN A 176 1.76 -13.11 -7.35
C ASN A 176 1.34 -12.93 -5.88
N VAL A 177 2.22 -13.30 -4.95
CA VAL A 177 1.95 -13.29 -3.51
C VAL A 177 2.68 -12.12 -2.88
N GLU A 178 1.97 -11.32 -2.10
CA GLU A 178 2.56 -10.32 -1.21
C GLU A 178 2.33 -10.76 0.23
N LEU A 179 3.39 -10.68 1.05
CA LEU A 179 3.32 -11.04 2.46
C LEU A 179 3.15 -9.78 3.30
N MET A 180 2.33 -9.89 4.34
CA MET A 180 2.11 -8.82 5.30
C MET A 180 2.03 -9.40 6.70
N ALA A 181 2.71 -8.77 7.66
CA ALA A 181 2.51 -9.11 9.06
C ALA A 181 1.23 -8.46 9.59
N LEU A 182 0.49 -9.15 10.45
CA LEU A 182 -0.76 -8.67 11.05
C LEU A 182 -0.60 -7.28 11.72
N ARG A 183 0.57 -7.00 12.31
CA ARG A 183 0.88 -5.70 12.93
C ARG A 183 1.02 -4.54 11.94
N HIS A 184 1.34 -4.83 10.67
CA HIS A 184 1.57 -3.83 9.61
C HIS A 184 0.36 -3.66 8.67
N VAL A 185 -0.77 -4.28 9.02
CA VAL A 185 -2.01 -4.17 8.24
C VAL A 185 -2.42 -2.71 8.10
N ASN A 186 -2.58 -2.28 6.85
CA ASN A 186 -2.98 -0.92 6.50
C ASN A 186 -3.96 -0.93 5.32
N PRO A 187 -4.83 0.09 5.19
CA PRO A 187 -5.82 0.14 4.11
C PRO A 187 -5.23 0.10 2.70
N TYR A 188 -4.06 0.69 2.49
CA TYR A 188 -3.42 0.78 1.17
C TYR A 188 -3.09 -0.61 0.61
N ASP A 189 -2.35 -1.42 1.36
CA ASP A 189 -1.93 -2.74 0.91
C ASP A 189 -3.11 -3.74 0.84
N LEU A 190 -4.09 -3.60 1.72
CA LEU A 190 -5.33 -4.39 1.69
C LEU A 190 -6.16 -4.13 0.43
N VAL A 191 -6.18 -2.90 -0.09
CA VAL A 191 -6.88 -2.55 -1.33
C VAL A 191 -6.12 -3.07 -2.56
N LYS A 192 -4.78 -3.05 -2.52
CA LYS A 192 -3.89 -3.43 -3.63
C LYS A 192 -4.10 -4.86 -4.15
N LYS A 193 -4.41 -5.81 -3.27
CA LYS A 193 -4.58 -7.23 -3.62
C LYS A 193 -6.05 -7.63 -3.64
N SER A 194 -6.42 -8.44 -4.63
CA SER A 194 -7.81 -8.81 -4.88
C SER A 194 -8.32 -9.85 -3.88
N HIS A 195 -7.45 -10.76 -3.43
CA HIS A 195 -7.82 -11.91 -2.60
C HIS A 195 -6.85 -12.04 -1.42
N TRP A 196 -7.38 -12.31 -0.24
CA TRP A 196 -6.58 -12.46 0.97
C TRP A 196 -6.54 -13.91 1.43
N PHE A 197 -5.41 -14.32 1.98
CA PHE A 197 -5.17 -15.62 2.55
C PHE A 197 -4.61 -15.45 3.96
N MET A 198 -5.17 -16.16 4.93
CA MET A 198 -4.71 -16.09 6.31
C MET A 198 -5.11 -17.35 7.07
N SER A 199 -4.47 -17.59 8.21
CA SER A 199 -4.91 -18.65 9.12
C SER A 199 -6.13 -18.23 9.93
N GLU A 200 -6.82 -19.20 10.51
CA GLU A 200 -7.92 -18.96 11.43
C GLU A 200 -7.50 -18.07 12.62
N ALA A 201 -6.30 -18.31 13.17
CA ALA A 201 -5.75 -17.53 14.27
C ALA A 201 -5.54 -16.05 13.86
N VAL A 202 -4.97 -15.81 12.68
CA VAL A 202 -4.78 -14.46 12.14
C VAL A 202 -6.11 -13.75 11.93
N LEU A 203 -7.12 -14.44 11.40
CA LEU A 203 -8.46 -13.86 11.21
C LEU A 203 -9.08 -13.45 12.55
N LYS A 204 -9.03 -14.32 13.56
CA LYS A 204 -9.54 -14.03 14.92
C LYS A 204 -8.84 -12.82 15.52
N ASN A 205 -7.52 -12.75 15.44
CA ASN A 205 -6.74 -11.62 15.94
C ASN A 205 -7.00 -10.32 15.17
N LEU A 206 -7.22 -10.40 13.86
CA LEU A 206 -7.59 -9.23 13.05
C LEU A 206 -8.97 -8.69 13.43
N LEU A 207 -9.95 -9.59 13.58
CA LEU A 207 -11.32 -9.22 13.94
C LEU A 207 -11.39 -8.65 15.36
N SER A 208 -10.71 -9.27 16.32
CA SER A 208 -10.67 -8.79 17.71
C SER A 208 -9.99 -7.42 17.82
N LYS A 209 -8.99 -7.12 16.99
CA LYS A 209 -8.33 -5.80 16.97
C LYS A 209 -9.23 -4.70 16.41
N LEU A 210 -10.07 -5.02 15.42
CA LEU A 210 -10.86 -4.03 14.68
C LEU A 210 -12.27 -3.83 15.24
N PHE A 211 -12.92 -4.90 15.67
CA PHE A 211 -14.31 -4.96 16.12
C PHE A 211 -14.37 -5.46 17.55
N LYS A 212 -13.63 -4.80 18.45
CA LYS A 212 -13.79 -5.02 19.89
C LYS A 212 -15.26 -4.80 20.27
N SER A 213 -15.84 -5.74 20.99
CA SER A 213 -17.04 -5.49 21.80
C SER A 213 -16.70 -4.50 22.90
#